data_AF-A0A255ZUW7-F1
#
_entry.id   AF-A0A255ZUW7-F1
#
_cell.length_a   1.000
_cell.length_b   1.000
_cell.length_c   1.000
_cell.angle_alpha   90.00
_cell.angle_beta   90.00
_cell.angle_gamma   90.00
#
_symmetry.space_group_name_H-M   'P 1'
#
loop_
_entity.id
_entity.type
_entity.pdbx_description
1 polymer ?
#
loop_
_entity_poly.entity_id
_entity_poly.type
_entity_poly.pdbx_seq_one_letter_code
_entity_poly.pdbx_strand_id
1 'polypeptide(L)'
;MIKKWIFYASIALILAFISSGFKGSNSQVIDYSEDQLLQTFVLPSQYPQDYYKYQIVFTGYSFTGFKEAVAFKESQGNYRQVNRFGYMGKYQFGKDALSYLGIRNHSAFLADEKLQERAFERLLAVNKGKLKKEIEIFSGKEVAGVLVTESGILAAAHLGGSSSVKKFLYSNGENLKRDGFGTSIASYMRKYAGYDTSSIAAEE
;
A
#
# COMPACT_ATOMS: atom_id res chain seq x y z
N MET A 1 9.04 47.02 34.14
CA MET A 1 9.74 46.18 33.12
C MET A 1 9.93 44.71 33.52
N ILE A 2 9.75 44.32 34.79
CA ILE A 2 9.95 42.95 35.30
C ILE A 2 8.97 41.89 34.75
N LYS A 3 7.73 42.24 34.38
CA LYS A 3 6.73 41.26 33.94
C LYS A 3 7.01 40.61 32.57
N LYS A 4 7.68 41.32 31.65
CA LYS A 4 8.02 40.78 30.32
C LYS A 4 9.14 39.74 30.40
N TRP A 5 10.09 39.94 31.32
CA TRP A 5 11.24 39.04 31.45
C TRP A 5 10.84 37.67 32.01
N ILE A 6 9.87 37.62 32.92
CA ILE A 6 9.31 36.37 33.46
C ILE A 6 8.61 35.56 32.34
N PHE A 7 7.92 36.23 31.42
CA PHE A 7 7.28 35.57 30.27
C PHE A 7 8.31 34.92 29.34
N TYR A 8 9.38 35.63 28.96
CA TYR A 8 10.44 35.06 28.13
C TYR A 8 11.21 33.94 28.83
N ALA A 9 11.44 34.07 30.15
CA ALA A 9 12.06 33.02 30.95
C ALA A 9 11.20 31.74 30.97
N SER A 10 9.87 31.86 31.08
CA SER A 10 8.97 30.70 31.04
C SER A 10 8.99 29.98 29.69
N ILE A 11 9.05 30.72 28.57
CA ILE A 11 9.16 30.13 27.23
C ILE A 11 10.48 29.38 27.05
N ALA A 12 11.60 29.97 27.50
CA ALA A 12 12.91 29.33 27.42
C ALA A 12 12.95 28.02 28.22
N LEU A 13 12.31 27.98 29.40
CA LEU A 13 12.24 26.79 30.25
C LEU A 13 11.41 25.66 29.61
N ILE A 14 10.29 26.01 28.96
CA ILE A 14 9.47 25.05 28.21
C ILE A 14 10.25 24.48 27.02
N LEU A 15 10.95 25.33 26.25
CA LEU A 15 11.76 24.89 25.11
C LEU A 15 12.91 23.97 25.53
N ALA A 16 13.58 24.28 26.64
CA ALA A 16 14.62 23.42 27.20
C ALA A 16 14.07 22.06 27.65
N PHE A 17 12.89 22.03 28.28
CA PHE A 17 12.23 20.80 28.69
C PHE A 17 11.84 19.92 27.49
N ILE A 18 11.27 20.51 26.43
CA ILE A 18 10.92 19.78 25.19
C ILE A 18 12.18 19.25 24.50
N SER A 19 13.25 20.06 24.40
CA SER A 19 14.50 19.67 23.75
C SER A 19 15.22 18.55 24.53
N SER A 20 15.10 18.49 25.85
CA SER A 20 15.69 17.44 26.68
C SER A 20 15.08 16.05 26.40
N GLY A 21 13.89 15.99 25.80
CA GLY A 21 13.24 14.73 25.43
C GLY A 21 13.76 14.12 24.12
N PHE A 22 14.46 14.90 23.28
CA PHE A 22 15.01 14.42 22.02
C PHE A 22 16.44 13.91 22.21
N LYS A 23 16.56 12.62 22.56
CA LYS A 23 17.85 11.91 22.51
C LYS A 23 18.10 11.48 21.07
N GLY A 24 19.04 12.13 20.39
CA GLY A 24 19.43 11.77 19.03
C GLY A 24 19.99 10.34 18.98
N SER A 25 19.29 9.41 18.35
CA SER A 25 19.84 8.10 18.05
C SER A 25 20.72 8.20 16.82
N ASN A 26 21.98 7.82 16.94
CA ASN A 26 22.85 7.56 15.79
C ASN A 26 22.22 6.43 14.97
N SER A 27 21.62 6.77 13.83
CA SER A 27 21.14 5.78 12.88
C SER A 27 22.34 5.19 12.17
N GLN A 28 22.76 4.00 12.60
CA GLN A 28 23.60 3.15 11.75
C GLN A 28 22.74 2.70 10.56
N VAL A 29 23.26 2.90 9.35
CA VAL A 29 22.69 2.37 8.13
C VAL A 29 22.87 0.85 8.20
N ILE A 30 21.77 0.14 8.47
CA ILE A 30 21.73 -1.32 8.47
C ILE A 30 21.30 -1.75 7.06
N ASP A 31 22.16 -2.50 6.40
CA ASP A 31 21.89 -3.18 5.13
C ASP A 31 21.01 -4.40 5.43
N TYR A 32 19.76 -4.37 5.01
CA TYR A 32 18.77 -5.39 5.38
C TYR A 32 18.64 -6.45 4.30
N SER A 33 18.90 -7.71 4.65
CA SER A 33 18.66 -8.86 3.80
C SER A 33 17.16 -9.23 3.75
N GLU A 34 16.75 -9.80 2.61
CA GLU A 34 15.37 -10.13 2.24
C GLU A 34 14.66 -11.03 3.28
N ASP A 35 15.41 -11.86 4.01
CA ASP A 35 14.89 -12.75 5.07
C ASP A 35 14.45 -12.02 6.35
N GLN A 36 14.94 -10.80 6.63
CA GLN A 36 14.59 -10.07 7.87
C GLN A 36 13.28 -9.29 7.77
N LEU A 37 12.78 -8.99 6.56
CA LEU A 37 11.50 -8.27 6.37
C LEU A 37 10.28 -9.07 6.86
N LEU A 38 10.38 -10.40 6.91
CA LEU A 38 9.35 -11.28 7.46
C LEU A 38 9.25 -11.23 8.99
N GLN A 39 10.26 -10.71 9.69
CA GLN A 39 10.31 -10.68 11.17
C GLN A 39 9.96 -9.32 11.79
N THR A 40 9.71 -8.26 11.02
CA THR A 40 9.48 -6.91 11.57
C THR A 40 8.10 -6.67 12.21
N PHE A 41 7.21 -7.66 12.26
CA PHE A 41 6.08 -7.57 13.19
C PHE A 41 6.55 -8.00 14.59
N VAL A 42 6.96 -7.03 15.41
CA VAL A 42 7.13 -7.26 16.85
C VAL A 42 5.73 -7.46 17.42
N LEU A 43 5.28 -8.72 17.45
CA LEU A 43 4.00 -9.05 18.03
C LEU A 43 4.11 -8.96 19.57
N PRO A 44 3.08 -8.45 20.28
CA PRO A 44 3.11 -8.31 21.74
C PRO A 44 3.36 -9.62 22.49
N SER A 45 2.99 -10.76 21.91
CA SER A 45 3.28 -12.11 22.40
C SER A 45 4.16 -12.91 21.45
N GLN A 46 5.08 -13.68 22.02
CA GLN A 46 5.95 -14.62 21.31
C GLN A 46 5.30 -16.00 21.08
N TYR A 47 4.10 -16.24 21.62
CA TYR A 47 3.42 -17.53 21.54
C TYR A 47 2.30 -17.50 20.50
N PRO A 48 2.38 -18.30 19.42
CA PRO A 48 1.37 -18.30 18.36
C PRO A 48 -0.06 -18.57 18.85
N GLN A 49 -0.20 -19.33 19.95
CA GLN A 49 -1.49 -19.70 20.55
C GLN A 49 -2.30 -18.51 21.07
N ASP A 50 -1.64 -17.42 21.46
CA ASP A 50 -2.30 -16.23 22.01
C ASP A 50 -3.14 -15.48 20.96
N TYR A 51 -2.87 -15.73 19.68
CA TYR A 51 -3.57 -15.11 18.55
C TYR A 51 -4.76 -15.94 18.04
N TYR A 52 -4.84 -17.23 18.40
CA TYR A 52 -5.97 -18.09 18.02
C TYR A 52 -7.28 -17.62 18.63
N LYS A 53 -7.24 -17.01 19.82
CA LYS A 53 -8.41 -16.42 20.49
C LYS A 53 -8.99 -15.21 19.73
N TYR A 54 -8.19 -14.56 18.89
CA TYR A 54 -8.58 -13.35 18.16
C TYR A 54 -8.88 -13.60 16.66
N GLN A 55 -8.89 -14.85 16.18
CA GLN A 55 -9.00 -15.18 14.75
C GLN A 55 -8.05 -14.33 13.88
N ILE A 56 -6.89 -13.94 14.40
CA ILE A 56 -5.93 -13.18 13.61
C ILE A 56 -5.21 -14.19 12.73
N VAL A 57 -5.73 -14.38 11.52
CA VAL A 57 -5.01 -15.09 10.46
C VAL A 57 -3.79 -14.24 10.15
N PHE A 58 -2.61 -14.68 10.58
CA PHE A 58 -1.36 -14.03 10.18
C PHE A 58 -1.13 -14.31 8.71
N THR A 59 -1.52 -13.35 7.87
CA THR A 59 -1.37 -13.49 6.42
C THR A 59 0.04 -13.16 5.94
N GLY A 60 0.84 -12.44 6.74
CA GLY A 60 2.20 -12.03 6.38
C GLY A 60 2.28 -11.41 4.99
N TYR A 61 3.34 -11.76 4.25
CA TYR A 61 3.51 -11.39 2.84
C TYR A 61 2.83 -12.36 1.86
N SER A 62 1.86 -13.18 2.28
CA SER A 62 1.08 -14.02 1.35
C SER A 62 0.17 -13.20 0.44
N PHE A 63 -0.37 -13.83 -0.61
CA PHE A 63 -1.38 -13.20 -1.46
C PHE A 63 -2.62 -12.73 -0.69
N THR A 64 -3.07 -13.47 0.32
CA THR A 64 -4.18 -13.01 1.18
C THR A 64 -3.79 -11.75 1.94
N GLY A 65 -2.54 -11.68 2.42
CA GLY A 65 -2.01 -10.49 3.10
C GLY A 65 -1.95 -9.28 2.17
N PHE A 66 -1.57 -9.50 0.90
CA PHE A 66 -1.60 -8.47 -0.12
C PHE A 66 -3.00 -7.88 -0.30
N LYS A 67 -4.01 -8.75 -0.47
CA LYS A 67 -5.41 -8.32 -0.61
C LYS A 67 -5.88 -7.52 0.60
N GLU A 68 -5.65 -8.01 1.81
CA GLU A 68 -6.08 -7.32 3.03
C GLU A 68 -5.32 -6.00 3.26
N ALA A 69 -4.03 -5.93 2.94
CA ALA A 69 -3.25 -4.71 3.05
C ALA A 69 -3.74 -3.61 2.09
N VAL A 70 -4.08 -3.98 0.86
CA VAL A 70 -4.69 -3.06 -0.11
C VAL A 70 -6.08 -2.64 0.37
N ALA A 71 -6.94 -3.60 0.71
CA ALA A 71 -8.30 -3.35 1.21
C ALA A 71 -8.34 -2.42 2.43
N PHE A 72 -7.39 -2.60 3.36
CA PHE A 72 -7.29 -1.77 4.55
C PHE A 72 -6.99 -0.31 4.19
N LYS A 73 -6.08 -0.08 3.23
CA LYS A 73 -5.76 1.26 2.75
C LYS A 73 -6.91 1.90 1.96
N GLU A 74 -7.58 1.10 1.14
CA GLU A 74 -8.64 1.59 0.24
C GLU A 74 -9.91 1.94 1.01
N SER A 75 -10.37 1.05 1.90
CA SER A 75 -11.69 1.19 2.54
C SER A 75 -11.78 0.71 3.99
N GLN A 76 -10.66 0.32 4.60
CA GLN A 76 -10.63 -0.40 5.88
C GLN A 76 -11.41 -1.73 5.82
N GLY A 77 -11.47 -2.37 4.64
CA GLY A 77 -12.19 -3.64 4.46
C GLY A 77 -13.71 -3.49 4.20
N ASN A 78 -14.22 -2.27 4.00
CA ASN A 78 -15.65 -2.03 3.88
C ASN A 78 -16.18 -2.26 2.45
N TYR A 79 -16.86 -3.39 2.25
CA TYR A 79 -17.50 -3.77 0.98
C TYR A 79 -18.59 -2.82 0.48
N ARG A 80 -19.13 -1.96 1.34
CA ARG A 80 -20.25 -1.05 1.00
C ARG A 80 -19.82 0.40 0.87
N GLN A 81 -18.54 0.70 1.04
CA GLN A 81 -18.05 2.07 1.00
C GLN A 81 -18.11 2.64 -0.43
N VAL A 82 -18.58 3.87 -0.56
CA VAL A 82 -18.46 4.66 -1.78
C VAL A 82 -17.87 6.02 -1.43
N ASN A 83 -16.74 6.39 -2.03
CA ASN A 83 -16.10 7.67 -1.75
C ASN A 83 -16.69 8.80 -2.60
N ARG A 84 -16.27 10.05 -2.32
CA ARG A 84 -16.73 11.26 -3.02
C ARG A 84 -16.47 11.27 -4.53
N PHE A 85 -15.51 10.48 -5.01
CA PHE A 85 -15.19 10.34 -6.42
C PHE A 85 -15.93 9.18 -7.09
N GLY A 86 -16.78 8.46 -6.33
CA GLY A 86 -17.58 7.34 -6.82
C GLY A 86 -16.81 6.03 -6.95
N TYR A 87 -15.68 5.88 -6.23
CA TYR A 87 -14.96 4.61 -6.12
C TYR A 87 -15.67 3.74 -5.07
N MET A 88 -15.73 2.43 -5.31
CA MET A 88 -16.73 1.56 -4.66
C MET A 88 -16.13 0.30 -4.07
N GLY A 89 -16.63 -0.08 -2.90
CA GLY A 89 -16.37 -1.36 -2.27
C GLY A 89 -15.01 -1.47 -1.57
N LYS A 90 -14.69 -2.70 -1.17
CA LYS A 90 -13.52 -3.04 -0.33
C LYS A 90 -12.21 -2.55 -0.93
N TYR A 91 -12.08 -2.60 -2.25
CA TYR A 91 -10.89 -2.21 -3.00
C TYR A 91 -11.08 -0.89 -3.77
N GLN A 92 -12.10 -0.09 -3.44
CA GLN A 92 -12.36 1.21 -4.07
C GLN A 92 -12.27 1.17 -5.60
N PHE A 93 -13.07 0.33 -6.25
CA PHE A 93 -13.08 0.26 -7.71
C PHE A 93 -13.69 1.52 -8.34
N GLY A 94 -13.00 2.06 -9.36
CA GLY A 94 -13.57 3.06 -10.26
C GLY A 94 -14.57 2.43 -11.26
N LYS A 95 -15.54 3.23 -11.72
CA LYS A 95 -16.59 2.78 -12.67
C LYS A 95 -16.02 2.20 -13.96
N ASP A 96 -14.96 2.81 -14.50
CA ASP A 96 -14.33 2.36 -15.74
C ASP A 96 -13.67 0.98 -15.57
N ALA A 97 -13.03 0.74 -14.42
CA ALA A 97 -12.44 -0.56 -14.10
C ALA A 97 -13.53 -1.64 -13.95
N LEU A 98 -14.65 -1.34 -13.28
CA LEU A 98 -15.79 -2.26 -13.20
C LEU A 98 -16.37 -2.57 -14.58
N SER A 99 -16.60 -1.53 -15.39
CA SER A 99 -17.11 -1.70 -16.76
C SER A 99 -16.16 -2.53 -17.62
N TYR A 100 -14.84 -2.33 -17.49
CA TYR A 100 -13.83 -3.13 -18.17
C TYR A 100 -13.90 -4.61 -17.76
N LEU A 101 -14.18 -4.90 -16.49
CA LEU A 101 -14.42 -6.27 -16.00
C LEU A 101 -15.81 -6.82 -16.35
N GLY A 102 -16.65 -6.07 -17.05
CA GLY A 102 -18.01 -6.45 -17.44
C GLY A 102 -19.06 -6.20 -16.34
N ILE A 103 -18.70 -5.55 -15.24
CA ILE A 103 -19.57 -5.27 -14.10
C ILE A 103 -20.21 -3.90 -14.30
N ARG A 104 -21.50 -3.88 -14.69
CA ARG A 104 -22.25 -2.63 -14.93
C ARG A 104 -23.27 -2.28 -13.84
N ASN A 105 -23.72 -3.28 -13.08
CA ASN A 105 -24.66 -3.07 -11.98
C ASN A 105 -23.90 -2.80 -10.68
N HIS A 106 -23.67 -1.53 -10.37
CA HIS A 106 -22.91 -1.11 -9.19
C HIS A 106 -23.60 -1.47 -7.86
N SER A 107 -24.95 -1.42 -7.81
CA SER A 107 -25.69 -1.80 -6.60
C SER A 107 -25.54 -3.29 -6.31
N ALA A 108 -25.61 -4.14 -7.34
CA ALA A 108 -25.34 -5.57 -7.20
C ALA A 108 -23.88 -5.83 -6.79
N PHE A 109 -22.93 -5.09 -7.35
CA PHE A 109 -21.51 -5.17 -6.97
C PHE A 109 -21.27 -4.85 -5.49
N LEU A 110 -21.88 -3.78 -4.97
CA LEU A 110 -21.77 -3.41 -3.56
C LEU A 110 -22.46 -4.41 -2.61
N ALA A 111 -23.43 -5.16 -3.10
CA ALA A 111 -24.15 -6.18 -2.33
C ALA A 111 -23.47 -7.56 -2.32
N ASP A 112 -22.62 -7.86 -3.30
CA ASP A 112 -21.95 -9.16 -3.45
C ASP A 112 -20.45 -9.05 -3.13
N GLU A 113 -20.10 -9.35 -1.88
CA GLU A 113 -18.70 -9.35 -1.39
C GLU A 113 -17.80 -10.30 -2.19
N LYS A 114 -18.33 -11.48 -2.58
CA LYS A 114 -17.57 -12.47 -3.36
C LYS A 114 -17.29 -11.96 -4.77
N LEU A 115 -18.21 -11.20 -5.36
CA LEU A 115 -17.97 -10.54 -6.63
C LEU A 115 -16.85 -9.50 -6.53
N GLN A 116 -16.76 -8.75 -5.43
CA GLN A 116 -15.65 -7.79 -5.24
C GLN A 116 -14.30 -8.48 -5.12
N GLU A 117 -14.22 -9.59 -4.37
CA GLU A 117 -13.00 -10.41 -4.25
C GLU A 117 -12.56 -10.95 -5.62
N ARG A 118 -13.48 -11.57 -6.37
CA ARG A 118 -13.19 -12.07 -7.74
C ARG A 118 -12.81 -10.95 -8.70
N ALA A 119 -13.47 -9.79 -8.61
CA ALA A 119 -13.15 -8.64 -9.45
C ALA A 119 -11.74 -8.12 -9.17
N PHE A 120 -11.31 -8.11 -7.91
CA PHE A 120 -9.96 -7.72 -7.51
C PHE A 120 -8.92 -8.68 -8.06
N GLU A 121 -9.10 -9.98 -7.84
CA GLU A 121 -8.19 -11.00 -8.36
C GLU A 121 -8.08 -10.95 -9.90
N ARG A 122 -9.21 -10.79 -10.60
CA ARG A 122 -9.23 -10.66 -12.06
C ARG A 122 -8.55 -9.37 -12.54
N LEU A 123 -8.75 -8.25 -11.85
CA LEU A 123 -8.06 -7.01 -12.19
C LEU A 123 -6.53 -7.15 -12.06
N LEU A 124 -6.07 -7.85 -11.01
CA LEU A 124 -4.65 -8.14 -10.84
C LEU A 124 -4.13 -9.06 -11.96
N ALA A 125 -4.87 -10.10 -12.32
CA ALA A 125 -4.53 -11.00 -13.43
C ALA A 125 -4.37 -10.27 -14.77
N VAL A 126 -5.33 -9.41 -15.12
CA VAL A 126 -5.27 -8.55 -16.32
C VAL A 126 -4.07 -7.60 -16.25
N ASN A 127 -3.85 -6.95 -15.10
CA ASN A 127 -2.71 -6.05 -14.95
C ASN A 127 -1.38 -6.80 -15.06
N LYS A 128 -1.29 -8.02 -14.52
CA LYS A 128 -0.13 -8.89 -14.62
C LYS A 128 0.18 -9.24 -16.08
N GLY A 129 -0.83 -9.60 -16.89
CA GLY A 129 -0.65 -9.80 -18.33
C GLY A 129 -0.17 -8.55 -19.05
N LYS A 130 -0.85 -7.41 -18.83
CA LYS A 130 -0.49 -6.11 -19.45
C LYS A 130 0.91 -5.60 -19.08
N LEU A 131 1.43 -6.02 -17.93
CA LEU A 131 2.69 -5.58 -17.36
C LEU A 131 3.75 -6.69 -17.33
N LYS A 132 3.52 -7.83 -17.99
CA LYS A 132 4.42 -9.00 -17.96
C LYS A 132 5.87 -8.60 -18.27
N LYS A 133 6.07 -7.85 -19.35
CA LYS A 133 7.39 -7.34 -19.77
C LYS A 133 8.01 -6.42 -18.70
N GLU A 134 7.22 -5.54 -18.11
CA GLU A 134 7.71 -4.64 -17.07
C GLU A 134 8.08 -5.39 -15.79
N ILE A 135 7.31 -6.41 -15.41
CA ILE A 135 7.63 -7.29 -14.27
C ILE A 135 8.96 -8.00 -14.52
N GLU A 136 9.15 -8.59 -15.70
CA GLU A 136 10.39 -9.28 -16.09
C GLU A 136 11.61 -8.34 -16.11
N ILE A 137 11.44 -7.10 -16.59
CA ILE A 137 12.56 -6.16 -16.75
C ILE A 137 12.92 -5.48 -15.43
N PHE A 138 11.93 -5.10 -14.62
CA PHE A 138 12.14 -4.18 -13.49
C PHE A 138 12.12 -4.85 -12.12
N SER A 139 11.56 -6.06 -11.95
CA SER A 139 11.57 -6.70 -10.62
C SER A 139 12.99 -6.89 -10.10
N GLY A 140 13.20 -6.55 -8.83
CA GLY A 140 14.52 -6.55 -8.17
C GLY A 140 15.38 -5.31 -8.45
N LYS A 141 14.95 -4.38 -9.31
CA LYS A 141 15.66 -3.13 -9.58
C LYS A 141 15.16 -1.98 -8.71
N GLU A 142 16.01 -0.98 -8.54
CA GLU A 142 15.61 0.28 -7.93
C GLU A 142 15.24 1.31 -9.02
N VAL A 143 14.06 1.93 -8.88
CA VAL A 143 13.60 3.03 -9.74
C VAL A 143 13.21 4.21 -8.84
N ALA A 144 13.92 5.32 -8.96
CA ALA A 144 13.72 6.51 -8.12
C ALA A 144 13.62 6.23 -6.60
N GLY A 145 14.53 5.41 -6.05
CA GLY A 145 14.49 5.08 -4.62
C GLY A 145 13.36 4.11 -4.22
N VAL A 146 12.83 3.34 -5.18
CA VAL A 146 11.81 2.31 -4.94
C VAL A 146 12.35 0.98 -5.43
N LEU A 147 12.49 0.00 -4.53
CA LEU A 147 12.68 -1.40 -4.91
C LEU A 147 11.42 -1.89 -5.62
N VAL A 148 11.56 -2.24 -6.89
CA VAL A 148 10.46 -2.71 -7.72
C VAL A 148 10.26 -4.21 -7.51
N THR A 149 9.02 -4.60 -7.27
CA THR A 149 8.59 -6.01 -7.13
C THR A 149 7.30 -6.22 -7.91
N GLU A 150 6.96 -7.48 -8.22
CA GLU A 150 5.71 -7.80 -8.90
C GLU A 150 4.49 -7.28 -8.12
N SER A 151 4.42 -7.54 -6.82
CA SER A 151 3.33 -7.07 -5.96
C SER A 151 3.22 -5.54 -5.92
N GLY A 152 4.35 -4.84 -5.85
CA GLY A 152 4.39 -3.38 -5.95
C GLY A 152 3.87 -2.86 -7.30
N ILE A 153 4.26 -3.50 -8.40
CA ILE A 153 3.77 -3.19 -9.75
C ILE A 153 2.24 -3.38 -9.84
N LEU A 154 1.73 -4.51 -9.35
CA LEU A 154 0.30 -4.82 -9.41
C LEU A 154 -0.54 -3.87 -8.55
N ALA A 155 -0.09 -3.54 -7.34
CA ALA A 155 -0.78 -2.56 -6.50
C ALA A 155 -0.77 -1.17 -7.12
N ALA A 156 0.36 -0.73 -7.68
CA ALA A 156 0.43 0.56 -8.35
C ALA A 156 -0.44 0.62 -9.63
N ALA A 157 -0.58 -0.51 -10.33
CA ALA A 157 -1.48 -0.64 -11.47
C ALA A 157 -2.96 -0.60 -11.04
N HIS A 158 -3.31 -1.17 -9.88
CA HIS A 158 -4.63 -1.01 -9.29
C HIS A 158 -4.95 0.46 -8.99
N LEU A 159 -4.00 1.21 -8.41
CA LEU A 159 -4.16 2.63 -8.11
C LEU A 159 -4.36 3.49 -9.37
N GLY A 160 -3.42 3.39 -10.32
CA GLY A 160 -3.27 4.38 -11.39
C GLY A 160 -3.43 3.83 -12.81
N GLY A 161 -3.66 2.53 -12.97
CA GLY A 161 -3.66 1.81 -14.24
C GLY A 161 -2.26 1.42 -14.73
N SER A 162 -2.20 0.36 -15.52
CA SER A 162 -0.94 -0.20 -16.07
C SER A 162 -0.13 0.81 -16.88
N SER A 163 -0.77 1.66 -17.69
CA SER A 163 -0.06 2.69 -18.46
C SER A 163 0.72 3.67 -17.59
N SER A 164 0.21 3.97 -16.40
CA SER A 164 0.88 4.88 -15.46
C SER A 164 2.11 4.23 -14.83
N VAL A 165 2.02 2.93 -14.55
CA VAL A 165 3.16 2.13 -14.08
C VAL A 165 4.25 2.07 -15.15
N LYS A 166 3.89 1.81 -16.42
CA LYS A 166 4.84 1.84 -17.54
C LYS A 166 5.57 3.17 -17.61
N LYS A 167 4.82 4.28 -17.60
CA LYS A 167 5.41 5.63 -17.64
C LYS A 167 6.36 5.86 -16.48
N PHE A 168 5.99 5.49 -15.25
CA PHE A 168 6.85 5.62 -14.09
C PHE A 168 8.16 4.82 -14.26
N LEU A 169 8.07 3.53 -14.63
CA LEU A 169 9.22 2.65 -14.76
C LEU A 169 10.18 3.10 -15.87
N TYR A 170 9.66 3.40 -17.07
CA TYR A 170 10.50 3.77 -18.22
C TYR A 170 11.06 5.20 -18.16
N SER A 171 10.49 6.07 -17.33
CA SER A 171 11.03 7.42 -17.09
C SER A 171 11.93 7.50 -15.87
N ASN A 172 12.35 6.36 -15.32
CA ASN A 172 13.12 6.30 -14.08
C ASN A 172 12.49 7.13 -12.93
N GLY A 173 11.16 7.14 -12.86
CA GLY A 173 10.39 7.83 -11.83
C GLY A 173 10.14 9.34 -12.04
N GLU A 174 10.58 9.94 -13.15
CA GLU A 174 10.28 11.35 -13.47
C GLU A 174 8.78 11.61 -13.64
N ASN A 175 8.01 10.62 -14.11
CA ASN A 175 6.56 10.72 -14.23
C ASN A 175 5.84 10.37 -12.92
N LEU A 176 5.58 11.38 -12.10
CA LEU A 176 4.89 11.27 -10.81
C LEU A 176 3.37 11.40 -10.95
N LYS A 177 2.71 10.43 -11.60
CA LYS A 177 1.23 10.40 -11.58
C LYS A 177 0.73 10.18 -10.15
N ARG A 178 -0.28 10.96 -9.77
CA ARG A 178 -1.02 10.84 -8.51
C ARG A 178 -2.50 10.58 -8.76
N ASP A 179 -3.17 9.94 -7.81
CA ASP A 179 -4.63 9.79 -7.80
C ASP A 179 -5.33 11.09 -7.34
N GLY A 180 -6.66 11.07 -7.27
CA GLY A 180 -7.46 12.20 -6.78
C GLY A 180 -7.28 12.53 -5.29
N PHE A 181 -6.55 11.71 -4.54
CA PHE A 181 -6.19 11.91 -3.13
C PHE A 181 -4.71 12.30 -2.94
N GLY A 182 -3.95 12.44 -4.02
CA GLY A 182 -2.53 12.79 -4.00
C GLY A 182 -1.58 11.60 -3.81
N THR A 183 -2.07 10.37 -3.79
CA THR A 183 -1.26 9.15 -3.67
C THR A 183 -0.53 8.86 -4.98
N SER A 184 0.79 8.60 -4.92
CA SER A 184 1.60 8.34 -6.12
C SER A 184 1.81 6.85 -6.42
N ILE A 185 2.09 6.56 -7.69
CA ILE A 185 2.55 5.23 -8.16
C ILE A 185 3.73 4.71 -7.33
N ALA A 186 4.75 5.55 -7.12
CA ALA A 186 5.92 5.21 -6.31
C ALA A 186 5.54 4.83 -4.87
N SER A 187 4.57 5.52 -4.27
CA SER A 187 4.11 5.21 -2.92
C SER A 187 3.45 3.84 -2.83
N TYR A 188 2.61 3.47 -3.80
CA TYR A 188 1.98 2.15 -3.80
C TYR A 188 3.00 1.05 -4.10
N MET A 189 3.89 1.29 -5.07
CA MET A 189 4.92 0.34 -5.42
C MET A 189 5.84 0.04 -4.23
N ARG A 190 6.25 1.06 -3.47
CA ARG A 190 7.03 0.88 -2.24
C ARG A 190 6.23 0.19 -1.13
N LYS A 191 4.99 0.63 -0.90
CA LYS A 191 4.18 0.16 0.24
C LYS A 191 3.82 -1.32 0.13
N TYR A 192 3.56 -1.79 -1.08
CA TYR A 192 3.10 -3.17 -1.33
C TYR A 192 4.20 -4.04 -1.93
N ALA A 193 5.47 -3.68 -1.70
CA ALA A 193 6.58 -4.49 -2.14
C ALA A 193 6.71 -5.77 -1.28
N GLY A 194 7.15 -6.86 -1.92
CA GLY A 194 7.55 -8.10 -1.23
C GLY A 194 6.43 -9.09 -0.93
N TYR A 195 5.18 -8.82 -1.32
CA TYR A 195 4.11 -9.82 -1.21
C TYR A 195 4.25 -10.88 -2.31
N ASP A 196 3.94 -12.12 -1.96
CA ASP A 196 3.81 -13.26 -2.86
C ASP A 196 2.54 -13.14 -3.69
N THR A 197 2.73 -12.90 -4.98
CA THR A 197 1.67 -12.84 -6.01
C THR A 197 1.85 -13.93 -7.07
N SER A 198 2.65 -14.96 -6.78
CA SER A 198 2.95 -16.06 -7.71
C SER A 198 1.70 -16.84 -8.14
N SER A 199 0.70 -16.94 -7.25
CA SER A 199 -0.57 -17.62 -7.53
C SER A 199 -1.47 -16.91 -8.54
N ILE A 200 -1.18 -15.64 -8.87
CA ILE A 200 -1.96 -14.88 -9.85
C ILE A 200 -1.52 -15.31 -11.25
N ALA A 201 -2.41 -16.00 -11.97
CA ALA A 201 -2.24 -16.29 -13.38
C ALA A 201 -2.44 -15.00 -14.20
N ALA A 202 -1.56 -14.75 -15.18
CA ALA A 202 -1.72 -13.61 -16.08
C ALA A 202 -2.89 -13.83 -17.04
N GLU A 203 -3.73 -12.82 -17.21
CA GLU A 203 -4.80 -12.75 -18.22
C GLU A 203 -4.46 -11.69 -19.27
N GLU A 204 -4.79 -11.95 -20.54
CA GLU A 204 -4.62 -11.02 -21.67
C GLU A 204 -5.79 -10.04 -21.84
#